data_AF-A0A5B0FMT3-F1
#
_entry.id   AF-A0A5B0FMT3-F1
#
_cell.length_a   1.000
_cell.length_b   1.000
_cell.length_c   1.000
_cell.angle_alpha   90.00
_cell.angle_beta   90.00
_cell.angle_gamma   90.00
#
_symmetry.space_group_name_H-M   'P 1'
#
loop_
_entity.id
_entity.type
_entity.pdbx_description
1 polymer ?
#
loop_
_entity_poly.entity_id
_entity_poly.type
_entity_poly.pdbx_seq_one_letter_code
_entity_poly.pdbx_strand_id
1 'polypeptide(L)'
;MKGFQFCLLLLIAGYCLTGCKTTAILSANFESNTVGTLPPKNLPGEPAGDEMTFGSELEPRIRIVASGGNKALSFTQVSASGLTAHNQWLGFKGISTNFVEPMWFYFTAKHSGLGGKITIDITDGAAAIIGRFFISQSGDVSIIRNVATVEEQHAGNIPPDESHTFIVALNMSKSSYNLIIYKSSGNITVEDIPVANSALTYANPANPTISFRYDDGSSSDRKYVMEAVTISRKQP
;
A
#
# COMPACT_ATOMS: atom_id res chain seq x y z
N MET A 1 -37.27 -41.45 11.66
CA MET A 1 -37.21 -39.98 11.83
C MET A 1 -35.89 -39.44 12.38
N LYS A 2 -35.13 -40.16 13.24
CA LYS A 2 -33.87 -39.65 13.83
C LYS A 2 -32.71 -39.45 12.83
N GLY A 3 -32.61 -40.25 11.76
CA GLY A 3 -31.52 -40.13 10.77
C GLY A 3 -31.60 -38.89 9.87
N PHE A 4 -32.81 -38.40 9.57
CA PHE A 4 -33.02 -37.22 8.72
C PHE A 4 -32.61 -35.92 9.42
N GLN A 5 -32.85 -35.84 10.74
CA GLN A 5 -32.44 -34.72 11.59
C GLN A 5 -30.91 -34.60 11.70
N PHE A 6 -30.20 -35.73 11.72
CA PHE A 6 -28.73 -35.76 11.79
C PHE A 6 -28.07 -35.33 10.48
N CYS A 7 -28.64 -35.70 9.33
CA CYS A 7 -28.17 -35.23 8.01
C CYS A 7 -28.37 -33.72 7.82
N LEU A 8 -29.50 -33.16 8.28
CA LEU A 8 -29.77 -31.73 8.17
C LEU A 8 -28.79 -30.88 9.00
N LEU A 9 -28.43 -31.34 10.20
CA LEU A 9 -27.45 -30.67 11.07
C LEU A 9 -26.03 -30.69 10.45
N LEU A 10 -25.63 -31.78 9.80
CA LEU A 10 -24.35 -31.85 9.09
C LEU A 10 -24.31 -30.95 7.85
N LEU A 11 -25.42 -30.81 7.13
CA LEU A 11 -25.53 -29.88 5.99
C LEU A 11 -25.45 -28.41 6.43
N ILE A 12 -26.13 -28.04 7.53
CA ILE A 12 -26.07 -26.67 8.08
C ILE A 12 -24.66 -26.37 8.61
N ALA A 13 -24.02 -27.31 9.31
CA ALA A 13 -22.63 -27.16 9.77
C ALA A 13 -21.63 -27.04 8.60
N GLY A 14 -21.85 -27.75 7.49
CA GLY A 14 -21.06 -27.62 6.26
C GLY A 14 -21.22 -26.27 5.55
N TYR A 15 -22.42 -25.67 5.59
CA TYR A 15 -22.66 -24.33 5.06
C TYR A 15 -22.05 -23.21 5.93
N CYS A 16 -21.94 -23.41 7.24
CA CYS A 16 -21.28 -22.43 8.12
C CYS A 16 -19.76 -22.36 7.97
N LEU A 17 -19.12 -23.39 7.40
CA LEU A 17 -17.65 -23.47 7.27
C LEU A 17 -17.12 -23.08 5.88
N THR A 18 -17.99 -22.82 4.89
CA THR A 18 -17.60 -22.57 3.48
C THR A 18 -17.65 -21.10 3.06
N GLY A 19 -17.89 -20.17 4.01
CA GLY A 19 -18.30 -18.80 3.68
C GLY A 19 -17.36 -17.64 4.00
N CYS A 20 -16.18 -17.86 4.59
CA CYS A 20 -15.22 -16.76 4.80
C CYS A 20 -14.51 -16.41 3.48
N LYS A 21 -15.21 -15.73 2.56
CA LYS A 21 -14.52 -15.02 1.48
C LYS A 21 -13.60 -13.99 2.14
N THR A 22 -12.29 -14.17 1.98
CA THR A 22 -11.31 -13.23 2.52
C THR A 22 -11.52 -11.90 1.82
N THR A 23 -11.89 -10.87 2.56
CA THR A 23 -12.00 -9.50 2.01
C THR A 23 -10.61 -8.88 1.82
N ALA A 24 -9.59 -9.44 2.47
CA ALA A 24 -8.20 -9.06 2.28
C ALA A 24 -7.72 -9.48 0.89
N ILE A 25 -7.07 -8.55 0.21
CA ILE A 25 -6.42 -8.69 -1.10
C ILE A 25 -4.89 -8.66 -0.95
N LEU A 26 -4.39 -7.93 0.05
CA LEU A 26 -2.99 -7.89 0.47
C LEU A 26 -2.96 -7.65 1.97
N SER A 27 -2.12 -8.36 2.72
CA SER A 27 -1.81 -8.08 4.12
C SER A 27 -0.32 -8.27 4.40
N ALA A 28 0.43 -7.17 4.45
CA ALA A 28 1.84 -7.15 4.80
C ALA A 28 2.04 -6.62 6.23
N ASN A 29 2.69 -7.43 7.08
CA ASN A 29 3.30 -7.02 8.33
C ASN A 29 4.69 -7.67 8.46
N PHE A 30 5.52 -7.16 9.37
CA PHE A 30 6.93 -7.54 9.47
C PHE A 30 7.32 -8.20 10.80
N GLU A 31 6.33 -8.52 11.63
CA GLU A 31 6.54 -9.02 13.01
C GLU A 31 7.27 -10.35 13.07
N SER A 32 7.07 -11.19 12.06
CA SER A 32 7.74 -12.50 11.95
C SER A 32 9.19 -12.40 11.44
N ASN A 33 9.61 -11.25 10.89
CA ASN A 33 10.92 -11.12 10.25
C ASN A 33 12.05 -10.83 11.26
N THR A 34 13.29 -11.06 10.85
CA THR A 34 14.47 -10.77 11.67
C THR A 34 14.94 -9.34 11.42
N VAL A 35 15.19 -8.57 12.47
CA VAL A 35 15.74 -7.20 12.34
C VAL A 35 17.11 -7.26 11.65
N GLY A 36 17.37 -6.32 10.75
CA GLY A 36 18.61 -6.21 9.98
C GLY A 36 18.66 -7.04 8.71
N THR A 37 17.64 -7.87 8.43
CA THR A 37 17.57 -8.66 7.18
C THR A 37 16.76 -7.96 6.10
N LEU A 38 16.88 -8.44 4.87
CA LEU A 38 15.91 -8.15 3.82
C LEU A 38 14.55 -8.77 4.17
N PRO A 39 13.43 -8.13 3.79
CA PRO A 39 12.12 -8.77 3.84
C PRO A 39 12.05 -9.92 2.82
N PRO A 40 11.24 -10.96 3.07
CA PRO A 40 10.93 -11.94 2.04
C PRO A 40 10.11 -11.27 0.94
N LYS A 41 10.36 -11.65 -0.32
CA LYS A 41 9.53 -11.21 -1.46
C LYS A 41 8.13 -11.83 -1.41
N ASN A 42 8.00 -13.07 -0.94
CA ASN A 42 6.70 -13.68 -0.68
C ASN A 42 6.27 -13.34 0.74
N LEU A 43 5.17 -12.61 0.87
CA LEU A 43 4.70 -12.15 2.18
C LEU A 43 3.96 -13.30 2.88
N PRO A 44 4.35 -13.69 4.11
CA PRO A 44 3.66 -14.74 4.83
C PRO A 44 2.31 -14.23 5.35
N GLY A 45 1.25 -15.04 5.23
CA GLY A 45 -0.07 -14.72 5.75
C GLY A 45 -1.19 -15.14 4.81
N GLU A 46 -2.41 -14.77 5.20
CA GLU A 46 -3.59 -14.85 4.35
C GLU A 46 -3.93 -13.43 3.84
N PRO A 47 -4.23 -13.25 2.54
CA PRO A 47 -4.33 -14.30 1.53
C PRO A 47 -2.96 -14.80 1.04
N ALA A 48 -2.87 -16.07 0.69
CA ALA A 48 -1.69 -16.60 0.03
C ALA A 48 -1.49 -15.94 -1.36
N GLY A 49 -0.24 -15.62 -1.70
CA GLY A 49 0.12 -15.03 -2.99
C GLY A 49 0.46 -13.54 -2.95
N ASP A 50 0.46 -12.95 -1.76
CA ASP A 50 0.95 -11.60 -1.53
C ASP A 50 2.45 -11.47 -1.82
N GLU A 51 2.82 -10.44 -2.57
CA GLU A 51 4.19 -10.25 -3.05
C GLU A 51 4.71 -8.84 -2.77
N MET A 52 5.94 -8.75 -2.28
CA MET A 52 6.75 -7.55 -2.31
C MET A 52 7.68 -7.58 -3.53
N THR A 53 7.61 -6.52 -4.34
CA THR A 53 8.36 -6.38 -5.60
C THR A 53 9.43 -5.31 -5.45
N PHE A 54 10.69 -5.66 -5.75
CA PHE A 54 11.81 -4.73 -5.83
C PHE A 54 12.98 -5.37 -6.61
N GLY A 55 13.76 -4.53 -7.30
CA GLY A 55 15.00 -4.94 -7.96
C GLY A 55 16.13 -5.18 -6.95
N SER A 56 17.12 -5.98 -7.34
CA SER A 56 18.32 -6.25 -6.52
C SER A 56 19.08 -4.98 -6.12
N GLU A 57 19.00 -3.94 -6.95
CA GLU A 57 19.63 -2.65 -6.79
C GLU A 57 19.04 -1.87 -5.60
N LEU A 58 17.81 -2.19 -5.18
CA LEU A 58 17.18 -1.62 -3.99
C LEU A 58 17.53 -2.37 -2.71
N GLU A 59 18.17 -3.53 -2.76
CA GLU A 59 18.51 -4.28 -1.56
C GLU A 59 19.27 -3.45 -0.52
N PRO A 60 20.26 -2.59 -0.86
CA PRO A 60 20.92 -1.73 0.13
C PRO A 60 19.98 -0.72 0.84
N ARG A 61 18.83 -0.41 0.24
CA ARG A 61 17.86 0.56 0.74
C ARG A 61 16.77 -0.05 1.63
N ILE A 62 16.68 -1.38 1.69
CA ILE A 62 15.53 -2.07 2.29
C ILE A 62 16.01 -2.94 3.45
N ARG A 63 15.50 -2.71 4.66
CA ARG A 63 15.83 -3.55 5.84
C ARG A 63 14.64 -3.63 6.80
N ILE A 64 14.51 -4.76 7.48
CA ILE A 64 13.65 -4.86 8.65
C ILE A 64 14.30 -4.14 9.83
N VAL A 65 13.55 -3.29 10.51
CA VAL A 65 13.99 -2.48 11.66
C VAL A 65 13.03 -2.64 12.83
N ALA A 66 13.50 -2.38 14.04
CA ALA A 66 12.62 -2.15 15.18
C ALA A 66 12.07 -0.72 15.14
N SER A 67 10.76 -0.57 15.34
CA SER A 67 10.05 0.72 15.36
C SER A 67 8.92 0.67 16.37
N GLY A 68 8.97 1.52 17.41
CA GLY A 68 7.86 1.66 18.35
C GLY A 68 7.48 0.38 19.12
N GLY A 69 8.41 -0.56 19.33
CA GLY A 69 8.15 -1.86 19.96
C GLY A 69 7.71 -2.96 18.99
N ASN A 70 7.45 -2.61 17.73
CA ASN A 70 7.09 -3.50 16.64
C ASN A 70 8.26 -3.62 15.64
N LYS A 71 8.10 -4.48 14.63
CA LYS A 71 9.02 -4.57 13.48
C LYS A 71 8.39 -3.89 12.26
N ALA A 72 9.23 -3.22 11.50
CA ALA A 72 8.82 -2.44 10.35
C ALA A 72 9.79 -2.62 9.19
N LEU A 73 9.34 -2.30 7.99
CA LEU A 73 10.18 -2.20 6.81
C LEU A 73 10.71 -0.79 6.67
N SER A 74 12.03 -0.62 6.77
CA SER A 74 12.71 0.63 6.47
C SER A 74 13.08 0.68 5.00
N PHE A 75 12.61 1.70 4.29
CA PHE A 75 13.01 2.06 2.94
C PHE A 75 13.78 3.39 2.94
N THR A 76 15.08 3.33 2.69
CA THR A 76 16.00 4.47 2.79
C THR A 76 16.38 5.04 1.42
N GLN A 77 16.90 6.27 1.42
CA GLN A 77 17.39 6.93 0.21
C GLN A 77 18.91 6.83 0.04
N VAL A 78 19.57 5.84 0.66
CA VAL A 78 21.02 5.69 0.54
C VAL A 78 21.43 5.43 -0.92
N SER A 79 22.57 5.93 -1.38
CA SER A 79 23.09 5.56 -2.70
C SER A 79 23.16 4.05 -2.87
N ALA A 80 22.72 3.56 -4.02
CA ALA A 80 22.93 2.17 -4.44
C ALA A 80 23.35 2.14 -5.93
N SER A 81 24.14 1.13 -6.28
CA SER A 81 24.67 1.00 -7.64
C SER A 81 23.61 0.49 -8.61
N GLY A 82 23.62 1.00 -9.84
CA GLY A 82 22.71 0.53 -10.90
C GLY A 82 21.28 1.09 -10.84
N LEU A 83 21.01 2.04 -9.95
CA LEU A 83 19.68 2.68 -9.88
C LEU A 83 19.40 3.56 -11.09
N THR A 84 18.20 3.42 -11.63
CA THR A 84 17.60 4.17 -12.72
C THR A 84 16.22 4.64 -12.32
N ALA A 85 15.54 5.45 -13.14
CA ALA A 85 14.17 5.87 -12.85
C ALA A 85 13.17 4.68 -12.78
N HIS A 86 13.52 3.54 -13.39
CA HIS A 86 12.62 2.39 -13.57
C HIS A 86 12.75 1.32 -12.48
N ASN A 87 13.93 1.12 -11.89
CA ASN A 87 14.19 0.04 -10.92
C ASN A 87 14.21 0.54 -9.45
N GLN A 88 13.69 1.74 -9.19
CA GLN A 88 13.66 2.36 -7.87
C GLN A 88 12.33 2.19 -7.11
N TRP A 89 11.44 1.33 -7.61
CA TRP A 89 10.14 1.07 -6.99
C TRP A 89 10.19 -0.12 -6.02
N LEU A 90 9.68 0.12 -4.81
CA LEU A 90 9.31 -0.90 -3.84
C LEU A 90 7.80 -1.06 -3.88
N GLY A 91 7.29 -2.17 -4.41
CA GLY A 91 5.86 -2.43 -4.56
C GLY A 91 5.34 -3.51 -3.62
N PHE A 92 4.09 -3.38 -3.19
CA PHE A 92 3.33 -4.40 -2.50
C PHE A 92 2.12 -4.77 -3.34
N LYS A 93 2.16 -5.98 -3.90
CA LYS A 93 1.21 -6.47 -4.89
C LYS A 93 0.28 -7.49 -4.26
N GLY A 94 -1.01 -7.19 -4.31
CA GLY A 94 -2.05 -8.11 -3.85
C GLY A 94 -2.40 -9.19 -4.85
N ILE A 95 -3.23 -10.13 -4.39
CA ILE A 95 -3.74 -11.22 -5.21
C ILE A 95 -4.62 -10.73 -6.37
N SER A 96 -4.81 -11.62 -7.36
CA SER A 96 -5.64 -11.35 -8.54
C SER A 96 -7.09 -11.06 -8.15
N THR A 97 -7.65 -9.93 -8.60
CA THR A 97 -9.00 -9.46 -8.26
C THR A 97 -9.58 -8.58 -9.37
N ASN A 98 -10.63 -7.81 -9.05
CA ASN A 98 -11.21 -6.77 -9.90
C ASN A 98 -11.69 -5.58 -9.06
N PHE A 99 -11.98 -4.46 -9.73
CA PHE A 99 -12.43 -3.21 -9.12
C PHE A 99 -13.96 -3.01 -9.14
N VAL A 100 -14.74 -4.11 -9.22
CA VAL A 100 -16.21 -4.02 -9.27
C VAL A 100 -16.78 -3.51 -7.94
N GLU A 101 -16.22 -3.98 -6.83
CA GLU A 101 -16.55 -3.51 -5.49
C GLU A 101 -15.58 -2.42 -5.05
N PRO A 102 -16.00 -1.50 -4.15
CA PRO A 102 -15.08 -0.55 -3.54
C PRO A 102 -13.87 -1.25 -2.92
N MET A 103 -12.73 -0.58 -2.96
CA MET A 103 -11.47 -1.09 -2.46
C MET A 103 -10.81 -0.08 -1.53
N TRP A 104 -10.15 -0.58 -0.49
CA TRP A 104 -9.42 0.21 0.47
C TRP A 104 -7.94 -0.15 0.39
N PHE A 105 -7.11 0.85 0.16
CA PHE A 105 -5.66 0.76 0.21
C PHE A 105 -5.21 1.53 1.42
N TYR A 106 -4.51 0.89 2.35
CA TYR A 106 -4.06 1.59 3.54
C TYR A 106 -2.74 1.06 4.05
N PHE A 107 -1.93 1.97 4.57
CA PHE A 107 -0.63 1.66 5.13
C PHE A 107 -0.31 2.62 6.26
N THR A 108 0.42 2.12 7.25
CA THR A 108 0.93 2.90 8.38
C THR A 108 2.42 3.06 8.23
N ALA A 109 2.90 4.29 8.31
CA ALA A 109 4.30 4.60 8.12
C ALA A 109 4.76 5.85 8.87
N LYS A 110 6.07 6.09 8.85
CA LYS A 110 6.72 7.27 9.39
C LYS A 110 7.84 7.70 8.44
N HIS A 111 7.89 8.98 8.09
CA HIS A 111 9.00 9.55 7.32
C HIS A 111 9.94 10.33 8.25
N SER A 112 11.23 10.39 7.91
CA SER A 112 12.21 11.17 8.67
C SER A 112 13.47 11.40 7.83
N GLY A 113 14.34 12.30 8.29
CA GLY A 113 15.58 12.67 7.60
C GLY A 113 15.38 13.58 6.39
N LEU A 114 16.48 14.17 5.95
CA LEU A 114 16.57 15.13 4.84
C LEU A 114 16.82 14.41 3.52
N GLY A 115 16.17 14.82 2.43
CA GLY A 115 16.36 14.16 1.13
C GLY A 115 15.26 14.46 0.12
N GLY A 116 15.11 13.56 -0.84
CA GLY A 116 14.10 13.65 -1.89
C GLY A 116 12.68 13.38 -1.38
N LYS A 117 11.69 13.81 -2.16
CA LYS A 117 10.30 13.41 -1.93
C LYS A 117 10.14 11.91 -2.13
N ILE A 118 9.25 11.32 -1.35
CA ILE A 118 8.75 9.97 -1.62
C ILE A 118 7.50 10.07 -2.47
N THR A 119 7.49 9.35 -3.57
CA THR A 119 6.35 9.13 -4.46
C THR A 119 5.68 7.82 -4.08
N ILE A 120 4.37 7.85 -3.98
CA ILE A 120 3.53 6.71 -3.63
C ILE A 120 2.49 6.55 -4.73
N ASP A 121 2.48 5.38 -5.36
CA ASP A 121 1.54 5.03 -6.42
C ASP A 121 0.60 3.93 -5.96
N ILE A 122 -0.69 4.11 -6.25
CA ILE A 122 -1.67 3.04 -6.24
C ILE A 122 -1.94 2.67 -7.70
N THR A 123 -1.76 1.40 -8.06
CA THR A 123 -1.93 0.91 -9.43
C THR A 123 -2.74 -0.39 -9.47
N ASP A 124 -3.12 -0.80 -10.67
CA ASP A 124 -3.78 -2.08 -10.94
C ASP A 124 -2.83 -3.29 -11.02
N GLY A 125 -1.53 -3.08 -10.83
CA GLY A 125 -0.50 -4.11 -11.00
C GLY A 125 -0.01 -4.32 -12.44
N ALA A 126 -0.59 -3.63 -13.42
CA ALA A 126 -0.20 -3.61 -14.84
C ALA A 126 0.28 -2.21 -15.28
N ALA A 127 0.80 -1.43 -14.33
CA ALA A 127 1.29 -0.06 -14.49
C ALA A 127 0.24 1.03 -14.75
N ALA A 128 -1.07 0.71 -14.79
CA ALA A 128 -2.09 1.75 -14.86
C ALA A 128 -2.26 2.39 -13.47
N ILE A 129 -1.86 3.66 -13.38
CA ILE A 129 -1.96 4.45 -12.15
C ILE A 129 -3.43 4.74 -11.87
N ILE A 130 -3.83 4.55 -10.61
CA ILE A 130 -5.15 4.93 -10.07
C ILE A 130 -5.02 6.27 -9.34
N GLY A 131 -4.00 6.40 -8.48
CA GLY A 131 -3.69 7.61 -7.73
C GLY A 131 -2.20 7.71 -7.42
N ARG A 132 -1.69 8.95 -7.33
CA ARG A 132 -0.30 9.25 -6.98
C ARG A 132 -0.24 10.32 -5.90
N PHE A 133 0.59 10.08 -4.90
CA PHE A 133 0.83 10.94 -3.76
C PHE A 133 2.32 11.25 -3.65
N PHE A 134 2.64 12.41 -3.10
CA PHE A 134 4.00 12.78 -2.75
C PHE A 134 4.06 13.20 -1.29
N ILE A 135 5.15 12.85 -0.61
CA ILE A 135 5.50 13.41 0.69
C ILE A 135 6.89 14.01 0.57
N SER A 136 6.98 15.34 0.72
CA SER A 136 8.25 16.06 0.67
C SER A 136 9.13 15.75 1.89
N GLN A 137 10.33 16.32 1.94
CA GLN A 137 11.17 16.24 3.13
C GLN A 137 10.58 16.98 4.34
N SER A 138 9.90 18.11 4.12
CA SER A 138 9.20 18.90 5.13
C SER A 138 7.90 18.25 5.59
N GLY A 139 7.47 17.17 4.93
CA GLY A 139 6.24 16.49 5.25
C GLY A 139 5.03 16.95 4.46
N ASP A 140 5.20 17.91 3.54
CA ASP A 140 4.10 18.38 2.71
C ASP A 140 3.61 17.24 1.83
N VAL A 141 2.32 16.98 1.93
CA VAL A 141 1.61 15.99 1.15
C VAL A 141 1.00 16.69 -0.05
N SER A 142 1.32 16.21 -1.26
CA SER A 142 0.61 16.58 -2.48
C SER A 142 0.00 15.36 -3.15
N ILE A 143 -1.08 15.58 -3.89
CA ILE A 143 -1.78 14.57 -4.68
C ILE A 143 -1.79 15.00 -6.14
N ILE A 144 -1.75 14.04 -7.06
CA ILE A 144 -1.99 14.33 -8.48
C ILE A 144 -3.50 14.30 -8.74
N ARG A 145 -4.06 15.42 -9.20
CA ARG A 145 -5.46 15.52 -9.67
C ARG A 145 -5.63 15.07 -11.11
N ASN A 146 -4.58 15.19 -11.92
CA ASN A 146 -4.60 14.79 -13.31
C ASN A 146 -3.20 14.32 -13.72
N VAL A 147 -3.06 13.03 -14.06
CA VAL A 147 -1.77 12.44 -14.42
C VAL A 147 -1.28 12.91 -15.79
N ALA A 148 -2.17 13.30 -16.70
CA ALA A 148 -1.78 13.81 -18.02
C ALA A 148 -1.16 15.21 -17.95
N THR A 149 -1.64 16.05 -17.03
CA THR A 149 -1.10 17.42 -16.82
C THR A 149 -0.14 17.53 -15.65
N VAL A 150 0.00 16.44 -14.86
CA VAL A 150 0.80 16.39 -13.62
C VAL A 150 0.39 17.50 -12.65
N GLU A 151 -0.92 17.77 -12.58
CA GLU A 151 -1.45 18.81 -11.68
C GLU A 151 -1.36 18.33 -10.22
N GLU A 152 -0.41 18.90 -9.48
CA GLU A 152 -0.23 18.67 -8.05
C GLU A 152 -1.12 19.61 -7.22
N GLN A 153 -1.91 19.04 -6.31
CA GLN A 153 -2.61 19.78 -5.27
C GLN A 153 -1.98 19.49 -3.91
N HIS A 154 -1.66 20.53 -3.14
CA HIS A 154 -1.31 20.39 -1.74
C HIS A 154 -2.52 19.90 -0.91
N ALA A 155 -2.34 18.81 -0.18
CA ALA A 155 -3.37 18.18 0.64
C ALA A 155 -3.21 18.50 2.13
N GLY A 156 -1.98 18.70 2.61
CA GLY A 156 -1.68 19.01 4.00
C GLY A 156 -0.22 18.70 4.34
N ASN A 157 0.10 18.60 5.63
CA ASN A 157 1.45 18.33 6.10
C ASN A 157 1.47 17.22 7.15
N ILE A 158 2.39 16.28 7.02
CA ILE A 158 2.74 15.26 8.01
C ILE A 158 4.11 15.65 8.57
N PRO A 159 4.23 16.12 9.81
CA PRO A 159 5.53 16.40 10.40
C PRO A 159 6.52 15.23 10.31
N PRO A 160 7.82 15.48 10.04
CA PRO A 160 8.85 14.47 10.17
C PRO A 160 8.76 13.75 11.51
N ASP A 161 9.08 12.47 11.49
CA ASP A 161 9.02 11.57 12.63
C ASP A 161 7.63 11.30 13.21
N GLU A 162 6.56 11.79 12.60
CA GLU A 162 5.20 11.47 12.98
C GLU A 162 4.69 10.19 12.28
N SER A 163 4.15 9.26 13.08
CA SER A 163 3.46 8.09 12.54
C SER A 163 2.12 8.52 11.93
N HIS A 164 1.82 7.98 10.76
CA HIS A 164 0.64 8.32 9.98
C HIS A 164 0.09 7.11 9.24
N THR A 165 -1.23 7.07 9.07
CA THR A 165 -1.93 6.01 8.32
C THR A 165 -2.66 6.63 7.14
N PHE A 166 -2.23 6.28 5.93
CA PHE A 166 -2.98 6.57 4.71
C PHE A 166 -4.13 5.59 4.56
N ILE A 167 -5.31 6.07 4.19
CA ILE A 167 -6.46 5.27 3.78
C ILE A 167 -7.00 5.88 2.49
N VAL A 168 -6.95 5.10 1.42
CA VAL A 168 -7.51 5.44 0.13
C VAL A 168 -8.72 4.56 -0.13
N ALA A 169 -9.90 5.17 -0.17
CA ALA A 169 -11.16 4.51 -0.46
C ALA A 169 -11.49 4.70 -1.94
N LEU A 170 -11.19 3.70 -2.76
CA LEU A 170 -11.41 3.66 -4.20
C LEU A 170 -12.85 3.22 -4.51
N ASN A 171 -13.53 3.99 -5.36
CA ASN A 171 -14.79 3.60 -5.97
C ASN A 171 -14.72 3.75 -7.50
N MET A 172 -14.39 2.64 -8.16
CA MET A 172 -14.22 2.66 -9.62
C MET A 172 -15.52 2.95 -10.38
N SER A 173 -16.69 2.63 -9.81
CA SER A 173 -17.99 2.98 -10.42
C SER A 173 -18.21 4.49 -10.51
N LYS A 174 -17.60 5.26 -9.60
CA LYS A 174 -17.60 6.73 -9.60
C LYS A 174 -16.37 7.32 -10.30
N SER A 175 -15.43 6.49 -10.74
CA SER A 175 -14.12 6.93 -11.24
C SER A 175 -13.43 7.91 -10.28
N SER A 176 -13.56 7.67 -8.97
CA SER A 176 -12.97 8.53 -7.94
C SER A 176 -12.49 7.74 -6.72
N TYR A 177 -11.67 8.39 -5.91
CA TYR A 177 -11.25 7.89 -4.60
C TYR A 177 -11.21 9.03 -3.57
N ASN A 178 -11.35 8.66 -2.30
CA ASN A 178 -11.14 9.56 -1.17
C ASN A 178 -9.81 9.20 -0.48
N LEU A 179 -9.13 10.21 0.06
CA LEU A 179 -7.92 10.08 0.86
C LEU A 179 -8.19 10.58 2.27
N ILE A 180 -7.87 9.75 3.27
CA ILE A 180 -7.78 10.15 4.67
C ILE A 180 -6.38 9.79 5.16
N ILE A 181 -5.71 10.72 5.86
CA ILE A 181 -4.45 10.46 6.55
C ILE A 181 -4.66 10.73 8.03
N TYR A 182 -4.64 9.67 8.84
CA TYR A 182 -4.70 9.76 10.29
C TYR A 182 -3.32 10.04 10.87
N LYS A 183 -3.23 11.04 11.75
CA LYS A 183 -2.00 11.42 12.47
C LYS A 183 -2.34 12.22 13.73
N SER A 184 -1.41 12.27 14.68
CA SER A 184 -1.60 12.94 15.98
C SER A 184 -1.76 14.46 15.89
N SER A 185 -1.15 15.10 14.89
CA SER A 185 -1.21 16.54 14.64
C SER A 185 -2.48 16.98 13.89
N GLY A 186 -3.46 16.09 13.73
CA GLY A 186 -4.73 16.35 13.06
C GLY A 186 -4.80 15.74 11.67
N ASN A 187 -5.96 15.20 11.31
CA ASN A 187 -6.14 14.40 10.09
C ASN A 187 -6.12 15.27 8.82
N ILE A 188 -5.70 14.66 7.71
CA ILE A 188 -5.86 15.22 6.37
C ILE A 188 -6.98 14.45 5.68
N THR A 189 -7.97 15.14 5.13
CA THR A 189 -9.06 14.53 4.36
C THR A 189 -9.20 15.25 3.02
N VAL A 190 -9.19 14.47 1.94
CA VAL A 190 -9.44 14.97 0.58
C VAL A 190 -10.41 14.03 -0.10
N GLU A 191 -11.52 14.55 -0.60
CA GLU A 191 -12.60 13.77 -1.19
C GLU A 191 -12.68 13.96 -2.71
N ASP A 192 -13.35 13.01 -3.36
CA ASP A 192 -13.71 13.03 -4.77
C ASP A 192 -12.51 13.31 -5.69
N ILE A 193 -11.40 12.64 -5.43
CA ILE A 193 -10.21 12.71 -6.28
C ILE A 193 -10.46 11.82 -7.50
N PRO A 194 -10.42 12.35 -8.74
CA PRO A 194 -10.61 11.53 -9.92
C PRO A 194 -9.49 10.50 -10.04
N VAL A 195 -9.82 9.28 -10.48
CA VAL A 195 -8.79 8.30 -10.85
C VAL A 195 -8.03 8.80 -12.08
N ALA A 196 -6.75 8.43 -12.18
CA ALA A 196 -5.87 8.97 -13.22
C ALA A 196 -6.25 8.55 -14.65
N ASN A 197 -6.85 7.38 -14.83
CA ASN A 197 -7.26 6.85 -16.13
C ASN A 197 -8.70 6.35 -16.13
N SER A 198 -9.29 6.17 -17.32
CA SER A 198 -10.65 5.63 -17.45
C SER A 198 -10.76 4.21 -16.90
N ALA A 199 -11.94 3.82 -16.40
CA ALA A 199 -12.14 2.46 -15.86
C ALA A 199 -11.79 1.32 -16.84
N LEU A 200 -11.86 1.58 -18.16
CA LEU A 200 -11.58 0.59 -19.20
C LEU A 200 -10.09 0.30 -19.44
N THR A 201 -9.19 1.13 -18.90
CA THR A 201 -7.74 0.94 -19.08
C THR A 201 -7.11 0.06 -18.00
N TYR A 202 -7.82 -0.18 -16.90
CA TYR A 202 -7.31 -1.03 -15.82
C TYR A 202 -7.43 -2.51 -16.18
N ALA A 203 -6.43 -3.29 -15.80
CA ALA A 203 -6.38 -4.72 -15.98
C ALA A 203 -7.59 -5.41 -15.33
N ASN A 204 -8.10 -6.47 -15.98
CA ASN A 204 -9.14 -7.32 -15.43
C ASN A 204 -8.89 -8.79 -15.88
N PRO A 205 -8.40 -9.66 -14.98
CA PRO A 205 -8.16 -9.39 -13.56
C PRO A 205 -6.99 -8.42 -13.33
N ALA A 206 -7.05 -7.71 -12.20
CA ALA A 206 -6.01 -6.81 -11.70
C ALA A 206 -5.21 -7.46 -10.57
N ASN A 207 -4.00 -6.96 -10.32
CA ASN A 207 -3.21 -7.23 -9.12
C ASN A 207 -2.91 -5.91 -8.39
N PRO A 208 -3.89 -5.35 -7.66
CA PRO A 208 -3.77 -4.03 -7.07
C PRO A 208 -2.49 -3.88 -6.25
N THR A 209 -1.78 -2.79 -6.46
CA THR A 209 -0.41 -2.61 -5.94
C THR A 209 -0.25 -1.23 -5.31
N ILE A 210 0.43 -1.15 -4.15
CA ILE A 210 0.91 0.10 -3.55
C ILE A 210 2.43 0.14 -3.74
N SER A 211 2.95 1.16 -4.41
CA SER A 211 4.38 1.28 -4.73
C SER A 211 4.99 2.56 -4.19
N PHE A 212 6.24 2.48 -3.77
CA PHE A 212 7.00 3.56 -3.15
C PHE A 212 8.31 3.80 -3.90
N ARG A 213 8.68 5.06 -4.11
CA ARG A 213 9.95 5.46 -4.74
C ARG A 213 10.43 6.80 -4.18
N TYR A 214 11.74 6.98 -4.03
CA TYR A 214 12.31 8.32 -3.87
C TYR A 214 12.58 8.94 -5.24
N ASP A 215 12.13 10.17 -5.49
CA ASP A 215 12.22 10.77 -6.83
C ASP A 215 13.66 11.11 -7.23
N ASP A 216 14.43 11.78 -6.38
CA ASP A 216 15.81 12.17 -6.70
C ASP A 216 16.68 12.38 -5.45
N GLY A 217 17.97 12.18 -5.63
CA GLY A 217 19.01 12.42 -4.62
C GLY A 217 19.48 11.17 -3.89
N SER A 218 20.49 11.36 -3.05
CA SER A 218 20.95 10.37 -2.08
C SER A 218 21.00 11.02 -0.72
N SER A 219 20.55 10.28 0.28
CA SER A 219 20.61 10.71 1.67
C SER A 219 20.90 9.51 2.57
N SER A 220 21.80 9.73 3.53
CA SER A 220 22.11 8.73 4.56
C SER A 220 21.06 8.66 5.67
N ASP A 221 20.23 9.70 5.82
CA ASP A 221 19.28 9.84 6.91
C ASP A 221 17.81 9.76 6.47
N ARG A 222 17.50 9.98 5.19
CA ARG A 222 16.14 9.88 4.65
C ARG A 222 15.64 8.44 4.68
N LYS A 223 14.55 8.24 5.39
CA LYS A 223 13.88 6.94 5.52
C LYS A 223 12.37 7.07 5.58
N TYR A 224 11.72 6.04 5.07
CA TYR A 224 10.29 5.80 5.17
C TYR A 224 10.11 4.42 5.79
N VAL A 225 9.61 4.40 7.02
CA VAL A 225 9.48 3.19 7.83
C VAL A 225 8.02 2.78 7.80
N MET A 226 7.71 1.67 7.14
CA MET A 226 6.35 1.13 6.97
C MET A 226 6.11 0.00 7.96
N GLU A 227 5.07 0.12 8.77
CA GLU A 227 4.70 -0.86 9.79
C GLU A 227 3.78 -1.93 9.22
N ALA A 228 2.80 -1.53 8.41
CA ALA A 228 1.86 -2.42 7.75
C ALA A 228 1.38 -1.84 6.41
N VAL A 229 1.06 -2.71 5.47
CA VAL A 229 0.48 -2.37 4.16
C VAL A 229 -0.65 -3.34 3.85
N THR A 230 -1.85 -2.83 3.58
CA THR A 230 -3.05 -3.65 3.38
C THR A 230 -3.86 -3.17 2.19
N ILE A 231 -4.45 -4.12 1.47
CA ILE A 231 -5.49 -3.87 0.47
C ILE A 231 -6.68 -4.75 0.81
N SER A 232 -7.88 -4.19 0.83
CA SER A 232 -9.08 -4.90 1.29
C SER A 232 -10.33 -4.44 0.53
N ARG A 233 -11.36 -5.30 0.50
CA ARG A 233 -12.76 -4.97 0.12
C ARG A 233 -13.65 -4.69 1.33
N LYS A 234 -13.08 -4.74 2.53
CA LYS A 234 -13.73 -4.34 3.77
C LYS A 234 -13.12 -3.01 4.21
N GLN A 235 -13.99 -2.07 4.55
CA GLN A 235 -13.59 -0.82 5.18
C GLN A 235 -12.73 -1.10 6.43
N PRO A 236 -11.57 -0.44 6.58
CA PRO A 236 -10.69 -0.60 7.73
C PRO A 236 -11.32 -0.08 9.02
#